data_AF-A0A498KZC4-F1
#
_entry.id   AF-A0A498KZC4-F1
#
_cell.length_a   1.000
_cell.length_b   1.000
_cell.length_c   1.000
_cell.angle_alpha   90.00
_cell.angle_beta   90.00
_cell.angle_gamma   90.00
#
_symmetry.space_group_name_H-M   'P 1'
#
loop_
_entity.id
_entity.type
_entity.pdbx_description
1 polymer ?
#
loop_
_entity_poly.entity_id
_entity_poly.type
_entity_poly.pdbx_seq_one_letter_code
_entity_poly.pdbx_strand_id
1 'polypeptide(L)'
;MADENAELPVVTPEQLGTTPADSPTRTAGVLLAAGRSSRFGKSNKLLTTIDGTPIVSRAAETLRDSAVERVVVVLGHEAAAVQDALGELAVETVNNDRYNEGQATSVATGVRALRSGPDVDAAVFALGDMPAVAPASVDTLLAAFDNEVGTALAAAYEGVRGNPVLFDHSHFDTLAAVEGDTGGRNLLFETDAAALIETDDPGVCADVDEPADIDELPSIDET
;
A
#
# COMPACT_ATOMS: atom_id res chain seq x y z
N MET A 1 5.88 -3.60 -25.09
CA MET A 1 4.69 -4.26 -24.53
C MET A 1 5.22 -5.17 -23.45
N ALA A 2 4.96 -4.83 -22.18
CA ALA A 2 5.28 -5.71 -21.07
C ALA A 2 4.49 -7.02 -21.26
N ASP A 3 5.14 -8.15 -20.97
CA ASP A 3 4.49 -9.45 -21.02
C ASP A 3 3.61 -9.56 -19.77
N GLU A 4 2.30 -9.41 -19.91
CA GLU A 4 1.35 -9.58 -18.81
C GLU A 4 1.36 -11.01 -18.22
N ASN A 5 2.10 -11.95 -18.85
CA ASN A 5 2.35 -13.30 -18.36
C ASN A 5 3.75 -13.50 -17.74
N ALA A 6 4.53 -12.44 -17.50
CA ALA A 6 5.80 -12.58 -16.79
C ALA A 6 5.55 -13.00 -15.34
N GLU A 7 5.87 -14.26 -15.00
CA GLU A 7 5.85 -14.74 -13.62
C GLU A 7 6.97 -14.04 -12.83
N LEU A 8 6.59 -13.25 -11.84
CA LEU A 8 7.52 -12.64 -10.90
C LEU A 8 8.12 -13.72 -9.98
N PRO A 9 9.42 -13.66 -9.65
CA PRO A 9 10.01 -14.58 -8.69
C PRO A 9 9.33 -14.42 -7.33
N VAL A 10 9.06 -15.54 -6.66
CA VAL A 10 8.50 -15.59 -5.31
C VAL A 10 9.62 -15.82 -4.31
N VAL A 11 9.67 -15.00 -3.26
CA VAL A 11 10.65 -15.05 -2.17
C VAL A 11 9.91 -15.24 -0.85
N THR A 12 10.31 -16.25 -0.08
CA THR A 12 9.74 -16.54 1.24
C THR A 12 10.54 -15.84 2.35
N PRO A 13 9.93 -15.59 3.53
CA PRO A 13 10.63 -14.98 4.66
C PRO A 13 11.89 -15.74 5.08
N GLU A 14 11.91 -17.06 4.96
CA GLU A 14 13.07 -17.92 5.26
C GLU A 14 14.27 -17.66 4.35
N GLN A 15 14.04 -17.10 3.16
CA GLN A 15 15.08 -16.75 2.20
C GLN A 15 15.65 -15.34 2.43
N LEU A 16 14.98 -14.53 3.27
CA LEU A 16 15.49 -13.22 3.67
C LEU A 16 16.66 -13.43 4.64
N GLY A 17 17.82 -12.89 4.27
CA GLY A 17 19.00 -12.93 5.12
C GLY A 17 18.76 -12.24 6.47
N THR A 18 19.55 -12.62 7.47
CA THR A 18 19.52 -11.99 8.81
C THR A 18 20.54 -10.85 8.95
N THR A 19 21.14 -10.39 7.84
CA THR A 19 22.20 -9.39 7.89
C THR A 19 21.57 -8.00 7.82
N PRO A 20 21.67 -7.18 8.89
CA PRO A 20 21.19 -5.81 8.83
C PRO A 20 21.99 -5.03 7.79
N ALA A 21 21.32 -4.16 7.04
CA ALA A 21 22.01 -3.18 6.19
C ALA A 21 22.93 -2.29 7.04
N ASP A 22 24.05 -1.85 6.45
CA ASP A 22 25.11 -1.07 7.13
C ASP A 22 24.65 0.37 7.51
N SER A 23 23.44 0.77 7.10
CA SER A 23 22.81 2.07 7.43
C SER A 23 21.29 1.95 7.48
N PRO A 24 20.60 2.72 8.36
CA PRO A 24 19.15 2.66 8.44
C PRO A 24 18.52 3.22 7.16
N THR A 25 17.71 2.39 6.50
CA THR A 25 16.94 2.73 5.31
C THR A 25 15.75 3.61 5.70
N ARG A 26 15.61 4.79 5.07
CA ARG A 26 14.49 5.70 5.34
C ARG A 26 13.29 5.30 4.52
N THR A 27 12.24 4.85 5.18
CA THR A 27 11.06 4.28 4.50
C THR A 27 9.79 5.03 4.87
N ALA A 28 8.85 5.09 3.93
CA ALA A 28 7.53 5.70 4.15
C ALA A 28 6.39 4.78 3.72
N GLY A 29 5.24 4.94 4.37
CA GLY A 29 3.97 4.39 3.92
C GLY A 29 3.16 5.43 3.14
N VAL A 30 2.54 5.02 2.04
CA VAL A 30 1.58 5.80 1.28
C VAL A 30 0.26 5.04 1.25
N LEU A 31 -0.76 5.54 1.95
CA LEU A 31 -2.10 4.97 1.94
C LEU A 31 -2.94 5.62 0.83
N LEU A 32 -3.43 4.82 -0.12
CA LEU A 32 -4.31 5.28 -1.18
C LEU A 32 -5.77 5.22 -0.71
N ALA A 33 -6.29 6.35 -0.24
CA ALA A 33 -7.64 6.49 0.32
C ALA A 33 -8.52 7.47 -0.49
N ALA A 34 -8.21 7.64 -1.78
CA ALA A 34 -8.90 8.57 -2.67
C ALA A 34 -10.01 7.91 -3.52
N GLY A 35 -10.14 6.58 -3.42
CA GLY A 35 -11.00 5.75 -4.26
C GLY A 35 -12.48 6.07 -4.13
N ARG A 36 -13.22 5.85 -5.23
CA ARG A 36 -14.68 5.96 -5.25
C ARG A 36 -15.30 4.61 -4.90
N SER A 37 -16.13 4.58 -3.87
CA SER A 37 -16.89 3.41 -3.42
C SER A 37 -18.06 3.06 -4.34
N SER A 38 -17.83 3.03 -5.66
CA SER A 38 -18.89 2.93 -6.67
C SER A 38 -19.69 1.62 -6.60
N ARG A 39 -19.11 0.56 -6.04
CA ARG A 39 -19.74 -0.75 -5.80
C ARG A 39 -20.35 -0.90 -4.41
N PHE A 40 -19.92 -0.09 -3.44
CA PHE A 40 -20.38 -0.11 -2.03
C PHE A 40 -21.69 0.67 -1.78
N GLY A 41 -22.53 0.78 -2.81
CA GLY A 41 -23.82 1.47 -2.72
C GLY A 41 -23.72 3.00 -2.58
N LYS A 42 -24.49 3.58 -1.64
CA LYS A 42 -24.59 5.04 -1.43
C LYS A 42 -23.59 5.60 -0.42
N SER A 43 -22.86 4.74 0.28
CA SER A 43 -21.96 5.10 1.37
C SER A 43 -20.52 4.83 0.95
N ASN A 44 -19.59 5.62 1.47
CA ASN A 44 -18.18 5.40 1.21
C ASN A 44 -17.65 4.24 2.06
N LYS A 45 -17.16 3.18 1.40
CA LYS A 45 -16.65 1.95 2.01
C LYS A 45 -15.55 2.22 3.03
N LEU A 46 -14.70 3.21 2.76
CA LEU A 46 -13.64 3.66 3.65
C LEU A 46 -14.15 4.14 5.02
N LEU A 47 -15.40 4.62 5.08
CA LEU A 47 -16.07 5.11 6.29
C LEU A 47 -16.92 4.03 6.98
N THR A 48 -17.10 2.86 6.36
CA THR A 48 -17.76 1.72 7.00
C THR A 48 -16.88 1.22 8.13
N THR A 49 -17.52 0.80 9.22
CA THR A 49 -16.81 0.35 10.42
C THR A 49 -16.78 -1.16 10.56
N ILE A 50 -15.65 -1.71 10.94
CA ILE A 50 -15.49 -3.08 11.45
C ILE A 50 -15.21 -2.97 12.94
N ASP A 51 -16.05 -3.60 13.77
CA ASP A 51 -16.02 -3.48 15.24
C ASP A 51 -15.94 -2.03 15.76
N GLY A 52 -16.58 -1.10 15.05
CA GLY A 52 -16.64 0.32 15.42
C GLY A 52 -15.50 1.19 14.88
N THR A 53 -14.46 0.61 14.28
CA THR A 53 -13.34 1.34 13.67
C THR A 53 -13.54 1.46 12.16
N PRO A 54 -13.44 2.66 11.55
CA PRO A 54 -13.54 2.82 10.10
C PRO A 54 -12.46 2.02 9.36
N ILE A 55 -12.81 1.46 8.19
CA ILE A 55 -11.92 0.67 7.34
C ILE A 55 -10.63 1.45 7.01
N VAL A 56 -10.75 2.73 6.65
CA VAL A 56 -9.57 3.56 6.35
C VAL A 56 -8.65 3.77 7.55
N SER A 57 -9.22 3.83 8.76
CA SER A 57 -8.45 4.00 9.98
C SER A 57 -7.66 2.74 10.29
N ARG A 58 -8.27 1.55 10.12
CA ARG A 58 -7.56 0.26 10.23
C ARG A 58 -6.40 0.14 9.24
N ALA A 59 -6.64 0.50 7.97
CA ALA A 59 -5.58 0.46 6.96
C ALA A 59 -4.45 1.50 7.23
N ALA A 60 -4.77 2.64 7.85
CA ALA A 60 -3.79 3.62 8.29
C ALA A 60 -3.00 3.15 9.53
N GLU A 61 -3.66 2.46 10.46
CA GLU A 61 -3.06 1.80 11.63
C GLU A 61 -2.02 0.76 11.19
N THR A 62 -2.33 -0.06 10.17
CA THR A 62 -1.36 -1.01 9.57
C THR A 62 -0.02 -0.35 9.22
N LEU A 63 -0.04 0.79 8.54
CA LEU A 63 1.19 1.52 8.22
C LEU A 63 1.80 2.19 9.46
N ARG A 64 0.97 2.72 10.36
CA ARG A 64 1.43 3.41 11.57
C ARG A 64 2.14 2.48 12.56
N ASP A 65 1.73 1.23 12.61
CA ASP A 65 2.23 0.21 13.53
C ASP A 65 3.35 -0.65 12.89
N SER A 66 3.65 -0.41 11.62
CA SER A 66 4.83 -0.95 10.92
C SER A 66 6.10 -0.11 11.18
N ALA A 67 7.24 -0.58 10.69
CA ALA A 67 8.54 0.07 10.82
C ALA A 67 8.76 1.26 9.88
N VAL A 68 7.76 1.69 9.09
CA VAL A 68 7.88 2.90 8.26
C VAL A 68 7.98 4.16 9.14
N GLU A 69 8.81 5.11 8.74
CA GLU A 69 9.10 6.31 9.55
C GLU A 69 8.05 7.41 9.35
N ARG A 70 7.40 7.44 8.19
CA ARG A 70 6.44 8.47 7.78
C ARG A 70 5.26 7.83 7.07
N VAL A 71 4.06 8.29 7.37
CA VAL A 71 2.83 7.83 6.70
C VAL A 71 2.14 9.02 6.03
N VAL A 72 1.91 8.90 4.72
CA VAL A 72 1.15 9.85 3.91
C VAL A 72 -0.16 9.19 3.46
N VAL A 73 -1.29 9.79 3.76
CA VAL A 73 -2.61 9.33 3.31
C VAL A 73 -3.10 10.24 2.18
N VAL A 74 -3.32 9.65 1.01
CA VAL A 74 -3.84 10.34 -0.17
C VAL A 74 -5.37 10.29 -0.15
N LEU A 75 -5.98 11.44 0.06
CA LEU A 75 -7.43 11.64 0.11
C LEU A 75 -7.97 12.05 -1.27
N GLY A 76 -9.28 11.87 -1.47
CA GLY A 76 -9.94 12.23 -2.72
C GLY A 76 -11.44 12.35 -2.52
N HIS A 77 -12.19 11.33 -2.93
CA HIS A 77 -13.64 11.33 -2.73
C HIS A 77 -14.00 11.44 -1.24
N GLU A 78 -14.84 12.43 -0.90
CA GLU A 78 -15.23 12.74 0.49
C GLU A 78 -14.03 12.98 1.44
N ALA A 79 -12.96 13.63 0.93
CA ALA A 79 -11.73 13.87 1.68
C ALA A 79 -11.94 14.39 3.12
N ALA A 80 -12.88 15.31 3.35
CA ALA A 80 -13.16 15.81 4.70
C ALA A 80 -13.66 14.72 5.65
N ALA A 81 -14.59 13.87 5.21
CA ALA A 81 -15.13 12.79 6.03
C ALA A 81 -14.09 11.67 6.25
N VAL A 82 -13.26 11.38 5.24
CA VAL A 82 -12.14 10.43 5.38
C VAL A 82 -11.09 10.97 6.35
N GLN A 83 -10.76 12.25 6.26
CA GLN A 83 -9.85 12.91 7.21
C GLN A 83 -10.40 12.88 8.64
N ASP A 84 -11.70 13.14 8.83
CA ASP A 84 -12.35 13.05 10.13
C ASP A 84 -12.30 11.61 10.69
N ALA A 85 -12.46 10.59 9.83
CA ALA A 85 -12.38 9.18 10.22
C ALA A 85 -10.96 8.76 10.65
N LEU A 86 -9.90 9.33 10.05
CA LEU A 86 -8.51 9.11 10.48
C LEU A 86 -8.23 9.70 11.87
N GLY A 87 -9.05 10.65 12.35
CA GLY A 87 -8.99 11.17 13.71
C GLY A 87 -7.63 11.78 14.08
N GLU A 88 -7.06 11.33 15.19
CA GLU A 88 -5.78 11.81 15.73
C GLU A 88 -4.59 10.92 15.34
N LEU A 89 -4.76 10.01 14.37
CA LEU A 89 -3.65 9.18 13.88
C LEU A 89 -2.50 10.07 13.39
N ALA A 90 -1.26 9.67 13.73
CA ALA A 90 -0.05 10.40 13.39
C ALA A 90 0.34 10.23 11.91
N VAL A 91 -0.51 10.74 11.02
CA VAL A 91 -0.39 10.64 9.56
C VAL A 91 -0.45 12.03 8.90
N GLU A 92 0.22 12.18 7.77
CA GLU A 92 0.11 13.36 6.93
C GLU A 92 -0.97 13.12 5.87
N THR A 93 -1.88 14.08 5.65
CA THR A 93 -2.89 13.97 4.60
C THR A 93 -2.58 14.87 3.41
N VAL A 94 -2.84 14.36 2.20
CA VAL A 94 -2.73 15.12 0.94
C VAL A 94 -3.96 14.87 0.08
N ASN A 95 -4.51 15.93 -0.52
CA ASN A 95 -5.67 15.82 -1.39
C ASN A 95 -5.24 15.57 -2.85
N ASN A 96 -5.81 14.54 -3.47
CA ASN A 96 -5.75 14.32 -4.91
C ASN A 96 -7.04 14.82 -5.57
N ASP A 97 -7.01 16.02 -6.15
CA ASP A 97 -8.17 16.59 -6.86
C ASP A 97 -8.56 15.82 -8.13
N ARG A 98 -7.66 14.97 -8.64
CA ARG A 98 -7.83 14.16 -9.85
C ARG A 98 -8.18 12.70 -9.56
N TYR A 99 -8.67 12.40 -8.36
CA TYR A 99 -9.01 11.04 -7.93
C TYR A 99 -9.97 10.29 -8.87
N ASN A 100 -10.76 11.03 -9.66
CA ASN A 100 -11.69 10.50 -10.66
C ASN A 100 -11.01 10.03 -11.97
N GLU A 101 -9.73 10.32 -12.18
CA GLU A 101 -8.96 9.93 -13.37
C GLU A 101 -8.24 8.57 -13.22
N GLY A 102 -8.37 7.92 -12.05
CA GLY A 102 -7.83 6.58 -11.78
C GLY A 102 -6.80 6.56 -10.64
N GLN A 103 -6.52 5.36 -10.12
CA GLN A 103 -5.63 5.15 -8.96
C GLN A 103 -4.21 5.68 -9.18
N ALA A 104 -3.73 5.68 -10.43
CA ALA A 104 -2.41 6.20 -10.77
C ALA A 104 -2.22 7.66 -10.33
N THR A 105 -3.27 8.49 -10.41
CA THR A 105 -3.20 9.88 -9.96
C THR A 105 -3.00 9.98 -8.45
N SER A 106 -3.53 9.03 -7.67
CA SER A 106 -3.35 8.96 -6.23
C SER A 106 -1.92 8.52 -5.88
N VAL A 107 -1.39 7.51 -6.57
CA VAL A 107 0.01 7.08 -6.45
C VAL A 107 0.94 8.26 -6.75
N ALA A 108 0.72 8.95 -7.86
CA ALA A 108 1.53 10.09 -8.27
C ALA A 108 1.41 11.27 -7.29
N THR A 109 0.25 11.44 -6.64
CA THR A 109 0.05 12.46 -5.58
C THR A 109 0.83 12.09 -4.32
N GLY A 110 0.77 10.82 -3.89
CA GLY A 110 1.56 10.31 -2.77
C GLY A 110 3.06 10.48 -2.98
N VAL A 111 3.58 10.11 -4.15
CA VAL A 111 5.01 10.31 -4.49
C VAL A 111 5.41 11.78 -4.45
N ARG A 112 4.57 12.69 -4.96
CA ARG A 112 4.86 14.13 -4.88
C ARG A 112 4.91 14.63 -3.43
N ALA A 113 4.02 14.15 -2.57
CA ALA A 113 4.02 14.48 -1.14
C ALA A 113 5.25 13.93 -0.40
N LEU A 114 5.73 12.74 -0.77
CA LEU A 114 7.00 12.21 -0.28
C LEU A 114 8.15 13.16 -0.63
N ARG A 115 8.24 13.56 -1.91
CA ARG A 115 9.29 14.47 -2.43
C ARG A 115 9.27 15.88 -1.87
N SER A 116 8.15 16.35 -1.33
CA SER A 116 8.08 17.66 -0.66
C SER A 116 8.57 17.62 0.79
N GLY A 117 8.78 16.43 1.36
CA GLY A 117 9.28 16.22 2.71
C GLY A 117 10.74 15.75 2.73
N PRO A 118 11.19 15.14 3.85
CA PRO A 118 12.50 14.49 3.93
C PRO A 118 12.66 13.41 2.87
N ASP A 119 13.88 13.26 2.34
CA ASP A 119 14.19 12.19 1.39
C ASP A 119 13.97 10.80 2.03
N VAL A 120 13.37 9.91 1.25
CA VAL A 120 13.15 8.50 1.60
C VAL A 120 13.74 7.61 0.51
N ASP A 121 14.24 6.46 0.91
CA ASP A 121 14.93 5.51 0.04
C ASP A 121 13.94 4.54 -0.63
N ALA A 122 12.79 4.28 0.03
CA ALA A 122 11.66 3.53 -0.51
C ALA A 122 10.32 3.93 0.10
N ALA A 123 9.23 3.55 -0.57
CA ALA A 123 7.87 3.72 -0.07
C ALA A 123 6.99 2.49 -0.30
N VAL A 124 6.20 2.14 0.71
CA VAL A 124 5.19 1.09 0.68
C VAL A 124 3.83 1.72 0.36
N PHE A 125 3.23 1.32 -0.75
CA PHE A 125 1.91 1.77 -1.19
C PHE A 125 0.85 0.74 -0.75
N ALA A 126 -0.01 1.16 0.18
CA ALA A 126 -1.13 0.36 0.69
C ALA A 126 -2.47 0.93 0.20
N LEU A 127 -3.50 0.09 0.19
CA LEU A 127 -4.85 0.49 -0.21
C LEU A 127 -5.72 0.75 1.02
N GLY A 128 -6.51 1.83 1.00
CA GLY A 128 -7.35 2.23 2.13
C GLY A 128 -8.50 1.28 2.44
N ASP A 129 -8.78 0.33 1.55
CA ASP A 129 -9.89 -0.64 1.61
C ASP A 129 -9.44 -2.07 1.93
N MET A 130 -8.18 -2.24 2.36
CA MET A 130 -7.61 -3.52 2.79
C MET A 130 -7.33 -3.48 4.30
N PRO A 131 -8.37 -3.53 5.16
CA PRO A 131 -8.24 -3.34 6.60
C PRO A 131 -7.64 -4.54 7.34
N ALA A 132 -7.47 -5.68 6.66
CA ALA A 132 -6.99 -6.92 7.25
C ALA A 132 -5.48 -7.17 7.04
N VAL A 133 -4.78 -6.26 6.34
CA VAL A 133 -3.32 -6.37 6.16
C VAL A 133 -2.64 -6.16 7.52
N ALA A 134 -1.81 -7.12 7.92
CA ALA A 134 -1.04 -7.02 9.15
C ALA A 134 0.15 -6.04 9.01
N PRO A 135 0.52 -5.29 10.08
CA PRO A 135 1.76 -4.50 10.09
C PRO A 135 3.00 -5.32 9.74
N ALA A 136 3.05 -6.58 10.17
CA ALA A 136 4.14 -7.52 9.88
C ALA A 136 4.32 -7.79 8.36
N SER A 137 3.25 -7.68 7.56
CA SER A 137 3.32 -7.80 6.10
C SER A 137 4.07 -6.62 5.47
N VAL A 138 3.88 -5.42 6.02
CA VAL A 138 4.66 -4.23 5.66
C VAL A 138 6.12 -4.43 6.04
N ASP A 139 6.37 -4.84 7.28
CA ASP A 139 7.74 -5.07 7.79
C ASP A 139 8.50 -6.13 7.00
N THR A 140 7.80 -7.16 6.51
CA THR A 140 8.38 -8.20 5.66
C THR A 140 8.85 -7.64 4.32
N LEU A 141 8.08 -6.71 3.71
CA LEU A 141 8.54 -6.00 2.50
C LEU A 141 9.75 -5.12 2.76
N LEU A 142 9.77 -4.41 3.90
CA LEU A 142 10.92 -3.58 4.30
C LEU A 142 12.17 -4.44 4.50
N ALA A 143 12.05 -5.58 5.19
CA ALA A 143 13.14 -6.52 5.38
C ALA A 143 13.64 -7.11 4.05
N ALA A 144 12.75 -7.39 3.10
CA ALA A 144 13.13 -7.84 1.76
C ALA A 144 13.89 -6.75 0.98
N PHE A 145 13.48 -5.50 1.11
CA PHE A 145 14.20 -4.36 0.53
C PHE A 145 15.59 -4.19 1.15
N ASP A 146 15.69 -4.25 2.48
CA ASP A 146 16.98 -4.14 3.20
C ASP A 146 17.95 -5.29 2.86
N ASN A 147 17.42 -6.46 2.49
CA ASN A 147 18.20 -7.60 1.98
C ASN A 147 18.46 -7.55 0.47
N GLU A 148 18.20 -6.41 -0.18
CA GLU A 148 18.45 -6.16 -1.60
C GLU A 148 17.76 -7.17 -2.54
N VAL A 149 16.59 -7.71 -2.13
CA VAL A 149 15.83 -8.67 -2.96
C VAL A 149 15.38 -8.04 -4.29
N GLY A 150 15.05 -6.76 -4.27
CA GLY A 150 14.60 -6.02 -5.44
C GLY A 150 14.22 -4.58 -5.12
N THR A 151 13.82 -3.84 -6.16
CA THR A 151 13.44 -2.42 -6.08
C THR A 151 11.93 -2.20 -6.21
N ALA A 152 11.19 -3.24 -6.59
CA ALA A 152 9.73 -3.24 -6.70
C ALA A 152 9.17 -4.56 -6.12
N LEU A 153 8.68 -4.54 -4.89
CA LEU A 153 8.33 -5.74 -4.13
C LEU A 153 6.84 -5.74 -3.81
N ALA A 154 6.10 -6.75 -4.23
CA ALA A 154 4.69 -6.88 -3.90
C ALA A 154 4.49 -7.95 -2.83
N ALA A 155 3.63 -7.69 -1.83
CA ALA A 155 3.21 -8.72 -0.91
C ALA A 155 2.52 -9.86 -1.66
N ALA A 156 2.62 -11.08 -1.15
CA ALA A 156 1.97 -12.25 -1.69
C ALA A 156 1.54 -13.20 -0.57
N TYR A 157 0.52 -13.99 -0.89
CA TYR A 157 0.03 -15.06 -0.04
C TYR A 157 -0.26 -16.28 -0.92
N GLU A 158 0.39 -17.42 -0.62
CA GLU A 158 0.26 -18.68 -1.36
C GLU A 158 0.59 -18.52 -2.86
N GLY A 159 1.59 -17.70 -3.18
CA GLY A 159 2.01 -17.39 -4.55
C GLY A 159 1.09 -16.39 -5.27
N VAL A 160 0.01 -15.95 -4.63
CA VAL A 160 -0.92 -14.98 -5.19
C VAL A 160 -0.46 -13.58 -4.80
N ARG A 161 -0.22 -12.74 -5.80
CA ARG A 161 0.13 -11.34 -5.59
C ARG A 161 -0.99 -10.57 -4.89
N GLY A 162 -0.64 -9.87 -3.83
CA GLY A 162 -1.49 -8.96 -3.08
C GLY A 162 -0.98 -7.52 -3.04
N ASN A 163 -1.39 -6.81 -1.99
CA ASN A 163 -0.92 -5.50 -1.55
C ASN A 163 -0.52 -5.60 -0.07
N PRO A 164 0.37 -4.75 0.44
CA PRO A 164 0.92 -3.56 -0.19
C PRO A 164 2.06 -3.84 -1.17
N VAL A 165 2.50 -2.80 -1.86
CA VAL A 165 3.63 -2.85 -2.81
C VAL A 165 4.68 -1.82 -2.43
N LEU A 166 5.93 -2.24 -2.27
CA LEU A 166 7.09 -1.39 -2.07
C LEU A 166 7.70 -1.01 -3.41
N PHE A 167 8.02 0.28 -3.57
CA PHE A 167 8.89 0.78 -4.62
C PHE A 167 10.01 1.61 -4.02
N ASP A 168 11.23 1.40 -4.47
CA ASP A 168 12.35 2.26 -4.11
C ASP A 168 12.26 3.64 -4.80
N HIS A 169 13.10 4.57 -4.35
CA HIS A 169 13.15 5.94 -4.88
C HIS A 169 13.43 6.02 -6.39
N SER A 170 14.08 5.01 -7.00
CA SER A 170 14.41 5.01 -8.43
C SER A 170 13.16 4.95 -9.31
N HIS A 171 12.07 4.39 -8.77
CA HIS A 171 10.77 4.31 -9.43
C HIS A 171 9.93 5.58 -9.30
N PHE A 172 10.31 6.53 -8.44
CA PHE A 172 9.46 7.68 -8.10
C PHE A 172 9.25 8.64 -9.28
N ASP A 173 10.22 8.80 -10.17
CA ASP A 173 10.03 9.65 -11.36
C ASP A 173 8.95 9.06 -12.27
N THR A 174 9.04 7.74 -12.52
CA THR A 174 8.05 7.01 -13.31
C THR A 174 6.67 7.08 -12.65
N LEU A 175 6.58 6.76 -11.35
CA LEU A 175 5.33 6.79 -10.59
C LEU A 175 4.69 8.18 -10.52
N ALA A 176 5.50 9.25 -10.45
CA ALA A 176 4.99 10.62 -10.46
C ALA A 176 4.52 11.07 -11.85
N ALA A 177 5.08 10.50 -12.91
CA ALA A 177 4.78 10.86 -14.31
C ALA A 177 3.56 10.12 -14.89
N VAL A 178 3.00 9.13 -14.19
CA VAL A 178 1.86 8.36 -14.72
C VAL A 178 0.63 9.25 -14.91
N GLU A 179 0.08 9.24 -16.13
CA GLU A 179 -1.20 9.84 -16.50
C GLU A 179 -2.17 8.72 -16.93
N GLY A 180 -3.39 8.71 -16.39
CA GLY A 180 -4.44 7.73 -16.75
C GLY A 180 -4.43 6.43 -15.94
N ASP A 181 -5.05 5.37 -16.49
CA ASP A 181 -5.39 4.14 -15.76
C ASP A 181 -4.25 3.10 -15.71
N THR A 182 -3.13 3.38 -16.37
CA THR A 182 -1.95 2.51 -16.40
C THR A 182 -1.09 2.74 -15.16
N GLY A 183 -1.64 2.41 -13.99
CA GLY A 183 -1.02 2.65 -12.68
C GLY A 183 0.27 1.86 -12.43
N GLY A 184 0.88 2.09 -11.25
CA GLY A 184 2.13 1.43 -10.80
C GLY A 184 2.11 -0.10 -10.83
N ARG A 185 0.94 -0.74 -11.03
CA ARG A 185 0.80 -2.18 -11.29
C ARG A 185 1.67 -2.66 -12.46
N ASN A 186 1.81 -1.87 -13.53
CA ASN A 186 2.63 -2.25 -14.67
C ASN A 186 4.12 -2.14 -14.37
N LEU A 187 4.51 -1.22 -13.48
CA LEU A 187 5.92 -1.01 -13.12
C LEU A 187 6.54 -2.26 -12.48
N LEU A 188 5.74 -3.03 -11.72
CA LEU A 188 6.15 -4.33 -11.19
C LEU A 188 6.56 -5.32 -12.30
N PHE A 189 5.92 -5.29 -13.46
CA PHE A 189 6.20 -6.23 -14.55
C PHE A 189 7.18 -5.69 -15.60
N GLU A 190 7.58 -4.43 -15.48
CA GLU A 190 8.49 -3.75 -16.42
C GLU A 190 9.94 -3.72 -15.92
N THR A 191 10.17 -4.03 -14.64
CA THR A 191 11.51 -4.08 -14.04
C THR A 191 11.94 -5.52 -13.78
N ASP A 192 13.20 -5.84 -14.13
CA ASP A 192 13.81 -7.14 -13.83
C ASP A 192 14.13 -7.32 -12.34
N ALA A 193 14.04 -6.24 -11.54
CA ALA A 193 14.29 -6.23 -10.10
C ALA A 193 12.99 -6.24 -9.28
N ALA A 194 11.96 -6.91 -9.80
CA ALA A 194 10.69 -7.11 -9.09
C ALA A 194 10.56 -8.53 -8.53
N ALA A 195 9.88 -8.65 -7.39
CA ALA A 195 9.58 -9.94 -6.77
C ALA A 195 8.25 -9.91 -6.00
N LEU A 196 7.68 -11.09 -5.83
CA LEU A 196 6.61 -11.37 -4.86
C LEU A 196 7.25 -11.81 -3.54
N ILE A 197 6.81 -11.22 -2.44
CA ILE A 197 7.29 -11.55 -1.10
C ILE A 197 6.15 -12.22 -0.34
N GLU A 198 6.31 -13.50 -0.02
CA GLU A 198 5.33 -14.21 0.82
C GLU A 198 5.32 -13.60 2.22
N THR A 199 4.13 -13.27 2.72
CA THR A 199 3.94 -12.67 4.05
C THR A 199 3.25 -13.61 5.04
N ASP A 200 2.80 -14.79 4.58
CA ASP A 200 1.93 -15.71 5.34
C ASP A 200 0.63 -15.04 5.86
N ASP A 201 0.25 -13.89 5.29
CA ASP A 201 -0.89 -13.07 5.69
C ASP A 201 -1.95 -13.07 4.57
N PRO A 202 -3.10 -13.75 4.73
CA PRO A 202 -4.17 -13.72 3.73
C PRO A 202 -4.80 -12.32 3.55
N GLY A 203 -4.62 -11.41 4.52
CA GLY A 203 -5.09 -10.03 4.46
C GLY A 203 -4.50 -9.23 3.29
N VAL A 204 -3.31 -9.62 2.80
CA VAL A 204 -2.68 -8.99 1.63
C VAL A 204 -3.46 -9.18 0.33
N CYS A 205 -4.40 -10.11 0.30
CA CYS A 205 -5.25 -10.41 -0.84
C CYS A 205 -6.74 -10.08 -0.60
N ALA A 206 -7.09 -9.46 0.53
CA ALA A 206 -8.46 -9.24 0.96
C ALA A 206 -8.85 -7.75 0.94
N ASP A 207 -9.36 -7.28 -0.20
CA ASP A 207 -9.98 -5.95 -0.32
C ASP A 207 -11.48 -6.00 -0.05
N VAL A 208 -12.01 -4.94 0.56
CA VAL A 208 -13.44 -4.77 0.81
C VAL A 208 -14.06 -3.97 -0.32
N ASP A 209 -14.82 -4.62 -1.20
CA ASP A 209 -15.39 -4.05 -2.41
C ASP A 209 -16.92 -3.90 -2.34
N GLU A 210 -17.56 -4.79 -1.56
CA GLU A 210 -18.97 -4.82 -1.22
C GLU A 210 -19.18 -5.13 0.27
N PRO A 211 -20.33 -4.79 0.87
CA PRO A 211 -20.56 -5.02 2.30
C PRO A 211 -20.42 -6.48 2.76
N ALA A 212 -20.66 -7.44 1.86
CA ALA A 212 -20.53 -8.87 2.16
C ALA A 212 -19.07 -9.30 2.40
N ASP A 213 -18.10 -8.60 1.81
CA ASP A 213 -16.67 -8.94 1.94
C ASP A 213 -16.18 -8.77 3.38
N ILE A 214 -16.82 -7.91 4.17
CA ILE A 214 -16.51 -7.70 5.59
C ILE A 214 -16.66 -9.01 6.39
N ASP A 215 -17.69 -9.81 6.07
CA ASP A 215 -17.95 -11.08 6.75
C ASP A 215 -16.97 -12.18 6.31
N GLU A 216 -16.27 -11.98 5.19
CA GLU A 216 -15.30 -12.92 4.61
C GLU A 216 -13.84 -12.54 4.92
N LEU A 217 -13.61 -11.41 5.60
CA LEU A 217 -12.26 -10.98 5.96
C LEU A 217 -11.58 -12.01 6.88
N PRO A 218 -10.27 -12.26 6.69
CA PRO A 218 -9.51 -13.05 7.64
C PRO A 218 -9.53 -12.39 9.02
N SER A 219 -9.34 -13.20 10.07
CA SER A 219 -9.37 -12.71 11.47
C SER A 219 -8.43 -11.52 11.61
N ILE A 220 -9.01 -10.36 11.89
CA ILE A 220 -8.26 -9.14 12.23
C ILE A 220 -7.99 -9.23 13.74
N ASP A 221 -7.15 -10.17 14.17
CA ASP A 221 -6.81 -10.30 15.57
C ASP A 221 -5.98 -9.08 16.03
N GLU A 222 -6.44 -8.42 17.10
CA GLU A 222 -5.70 -7.36 17.78
C GLU A 222 -4.38 -7.94 18.30
N THR A 223 -3.25 -7.54 17.69
CA THR A 223 -1.91 -7.88 18.20
C THR A 223 -1.50 -6.91 19.30
#